data_AF-A0A0F9AET0-F1
#
_entry.id   AF-A0A0F9AET0-F1
#
_cell.length_a   1.000
_cell.length_b   1.000
_cell.length_c   1.000
_cell.angle_alpha   90.00
_cell.angle_beta   90.00
_cell.angle_gamma   90.00
#
_symmetry.space_group_name_H-M   'P 1'
#
loop_
_entity.id
_entity.type
_entity.pdbx_description
1 polymer ?
#
loop_
_entity_poly.entity_id
_entity_poly.type
_entity_poly.pdbx_seq_one_letter_code
_entity_poly.pdbx_strand_id
1 'polypeptide(L)'
;MSVSNLVERRAVFVYEGARLAAVAAKAPIVPVVWNEREEDFRHQFLAVIERQCGPQRSNSPEELHGSWMQAYLSNGWVYGLEYDREKRTHPDLVPYSQLGQLERDKDAVFVALCEIARLWIYDPPGTTQ
;
A
#
# COMPACT_ATOMS: atom_id res chain seq x y z
N MET A 1 -4.08 -11.78 23.06
CA MET A 1 -3.80 -11.28 21.70
C MET A 1 -5.14 -10.94 21.09
N SER A 2 -5.39 -9.68 20.73
CA SER A 2 -6.63 -9.32 20.01
C SER A 2 -6.65 -10.09 18.70
N VAL A 3 -7.76 -10.76 18.39
CA VAL A 3 -7.94 -11.39 17.08
C VAL A 3 -8.01 -10.26 16.06
N SER A 4 -6.99 -10.16 15.21
CA SER A 4 -6.95 -9.18 14.12
C SER A 4 -8.14 -9.38 13.19
N ASN A 5 -8.90 -8.31 12.92
CA ASN A 5 -10.06 -8.39 12.03
C ASN A 5 -9.62 -8.73 10.58
N LEU A 6 -10.54 -9.21 9.74
CA LEU A 6 -10.22 -9.66 8.38
C LEU A 6 -9.47 -8.60 7.55
N VAL A 7 -9.85 -7.33 7.68
CA VAL A 7 -9.23 -6.21 6.94
C VAL A 7 -7.79 -6.02 7.37
N GLU A 8 -7.50 -6.07 8.67
CA GLU A 8 -6.15 -5.94 9.19
C GLU A 8 -5.27 -7.13 8.80
N ARG A 9 -5.77 -8.37 8.84
CA ARG A 9 -5.00 -9.53 8.34
C ARG A 9 -4.59 -9.38 6.88
N ARG A 10 -5.52 -8.90 6.03
CA ARG A 10 -5.25 -8.60 4.62
C ARG A 10 -4.26 -7.46 4.47
N ALA A 11 -4.41 -6.40 5.26
CA ALA A 11 -3.54 -5.22 5.19
C ALA A 11 -2.10 -5.55 5.58
N VAL A 12 -1.89 -6.29 6.67
CA VAL A 12 -0.57 -6.74 7.09
C VAL A 12 0.09 -7.59 6.00
N PHE A 13 -0.65 -8.53 5.39
CA PHE A 13 -0.14 -9.34 4.29
C PHE A 13 0.31 -8.50 3.10
N VAL A 14 -0.55 -7.59 2.61
CA VAL A 14 -0.23 -6.76 1.44
C VAL A 14 0.93 -5.83 1.74
N TYR A 15 0.92 -5.20 2.92
CA TYR A 15 1.95 -4.26 3.33
C TYR A 15 3.33 -4.92 3.46
N GLU A 16 3.43 -5.99 4.23
CA GLU A 16 4.68 -6.70 4.44
C GLU A 16 5.15 -7.40 3.16
N GLY A 17 4.23 -7.94 2.35
CA GLY A 17 4.56 -8.50 1.04
C GLY A 17 5.21 -7.46 0.11
N ALA A 18 4.61 -6.27 0.01
CA ALA A 18 5.15 -5.19 -0.81
C ALA A 18 6.50 -4.68 -0.27
N ARG A 19 6.64 -4.57 1.06
CA ARG A 19 7.88 -4.18 1.72
C ARG A 19 9.01 -5.19 1.46
N LEU A 20 8.73 -6.49 1.60
CA LEU A 20 9.68 -7.56 1.31
C LEU A 20 10.08 -7.59 -0.16
N ALA A 21 9.15 -7.35 -1.07
CA ALA A 21 9.46 -7.21 -2.50
C ALA A 21 10.39 -6.02 -2.76
N ALA A 22 10.14 -4.86 -2.14
CA ALA A 22 11.01 -3.69 -2.24
C ALA A 22 12.42 -3.96 -1.71
N VAL A 23 12.56 -4.66 -0.59
CA VAL A 23 13.87 -5.10 -0.05
C VAL A 23 14.59 -6.00 -1.07
N ALA A 24 13.90 -7.03 -1.58
CA ALA A 24 14.48 -8.00 -2.50
C ALA A 24 14.91 -7.35 -3.83
N ALA A 25 14.16 -6.36 -4.30
CA ALA A 25 14.46 -5.58 -5.50
C ALA A 25 15.50 -4.48 -5.28
N LYS A 26 16.00 -4.30 -4.03
CA LYS A 26 16.94 -3.25 -3.64
C LYS A 26 16.41 -1.85 -3.94
N ALA A 27 15.13 -1.62 -3.68
CA ALA A 27 14.50 -0.32 -3.87
C ALA A 27 15.17 0.77 -3.01
N PRO A 28 15.27 2.00 -3.51
CA PRO A 28 15.92 3.10 -2.78
C PRO A 28 15.14 3.48 -1.52
N ILE A 29 13.82 3.29 -1.53
CA ILE A 29 12.92 3.59 -0.41
C ILE A 29 12.25 2.28 0.00
N VAL A 30 12.54 1.84 1.21
CA VAL A 30 11.88 0.70 1.86
C VAL A 30 11.15 1.24 3.10
N PRO A 31 9.81 1.13 3.15
CA PRO A 31 9.06 1.51 4.35
C PRO A 31 9.49 0.70 5.58
N VAL A 32 9.31 1.26 6.78
CA VAL A 32 9.51 0.52 8.04
C VAL A 32 8.50 -0.64 8.16
N VAL A 33 8.71 -1.56 9.11
CA VAL A 33 7.78 -2.68 9.34
C VAL A 33 6.41 -2.18 9.80
N TRP A 34 5.35 -2.97 9.57
CA TRP A 34 3.96 -2.58 9.84
C TRP A 34 3.74 -2.04 11.25
N ASN A 35 4.33 -2.70 12.25
CA ASN A 35 4.17 -2.34 13.66
C ASN A 35 4.83 -1.00 14.04
N GLU A 36 5.74 -0.50 13.21
CA GLU A 36 6.40 0.80 13.39
C GLU A 36 5.73 1.91 12.56
N ARG A 37 4.67 1.59 11.81
CA ARG A 37 3.90 2.58 11.06
C ARG A 37 2.99 3.40 11.95
N GLU A 38 2.88 4.66 11.57
CA GLU A 38 2.01 5.63 12.20
C GLU A 38 0.57 5.14 12.19
N GLU A 39 -0.15 5.43 13.27
CA GLU A 39 -1.54 5.06 13.41
C GLU A 39 -2.41 5.63 12.27
N ASP A 40 -2.24 6.90 11.94
CA ASP A 40 -2.95 7.55 10.83
C ASP A 40 -2.70 6.86 9.48
N PHE A 41 -1.44 6.46 9.23
CA PHE A 41 -1.12 5.69 8.03
C PHE A 41 -1.80 4.33 8.05
N ARG A 42 -1.74 3.60 9.18
CA ARG A 42 -2.37 2.29 9.31
C ARG A 42 -3.87 2.38 9.06
N HIS A 43 -4.55 3.38 9.63
CA HIS A 43 -5.98 3.64 9.38
C HIS A 43 -6.27 3.92 7.89
N GLN A 44 -5.49 4.79 7.25
CA GLN A 44 -5.66 5.07 5.82
C GLN A 44 -5.42 3.81 4.97
N PHE A 45 -4.39 3.04 5.29
CA PHE A 45 -4.03 1.84 4.56
C PHE A 45 -5.10 0.74 4.72
N LEU A 46 -5.68 0.57 5.90
CA LEU A 46 -6.82 -0.34 6.12
C LEU A 46 -7.99 -0.01 5.19
N ALA A 47 -8.36 1.27 5.05
CA ALA A 47 -9.42 1.69 4.14
C ALA A 47 -9.10 1.40 2.66
N VAL A 48 -7.84 1.59 2.25
CA VAL A 48 -7.38 1.21 0.90
C VAL A 48 -7.54 -0.29 0.69
N ILE A 49 -7.12 -1.11 1.65
CA ILE A 49 -7.16 -2.58 1.53
C ILE A 49 -8.59 -3.10 1.55
N GLU A 50 -9.47 -2.52 2.37
CA GLU A 50 -10.90 -2.84 2.36
C GLU A 50 -11.50 -2.60 0.97
N ARG A 51 -11.20 -1.44 0.36
CA ARG A 51 -11.64 -1.13 -1.00
C ARG A 51 -11.04 -2.08 -2.04
N GLN A 52 -9.73 -2.35 -1.99
CA GLN A 52 -9.06 -3.21 -2.97
C GLN A 52 -9.43 -4.69 -2.86
N CYS A 53 -9.90 -5.12 -1.69
CA CYS A 53 -10.49 -6.45 -1.51
C CYS A 53 -12.00 -6.48 -1.80
N GLY A 54 -12.59 -5.33 -2.14
CA GLY A 54 -14.01 -5.19 -2.45
C GLY A 54 -14.34 -5.19 -3.94
N PRO A 55 -15.62 -5.04 -4.30
CA PRO A 55 -16.08 -4.97 -5.69
C PRO A 55 -15.59 -3.71 -6.43
N GLN A 56 -15.24 -2.63 -5.69
CA GLN A 56 -14.77 -1.35 -6.23
C GLN A 56 -13.24 -1.25 -6.36
N ARG A 57 -12.54 -2.40 -6.32
CA ARG A 57 -11.09 -2.46 -6.50
C ARG A 57 -10.68 -1.96 -7.89
N SER A 58 -9.46 -1.44 -7.98
CA SER A 58 -8.81 -1.20 -9.26
C SER A 58 -7.76 -2.28 -9.50
N ASN A 59 -7.61 -2.68 -10.75
CA ASN A 59 -6.55 -3.56 -11.22
C ASN A 59 -5.48 -2.82 -12.02
N SER A 60 -5.55 -1.49 -12.09
CA SER A 60 -4.62 -0.64 -12.83
C SER A 60 -3.56 -0.08 -11.87
N PRO A 61 -2.27 -0.42 -12.05
CA PRO A 61 -1.18 0.20 -11.29
C PRO A 61 -1.21 1.72 -11.37
N GLU A 62 -1.50 2.29 -12.55
CA GLU A 62 -1.57 3.74 -12.76
C GLU A 62 -2.70 4.41 -11.96
N GLU A 63 -3.88 3.79 -11.89
CA GLU A 63 -4.99 4.34 -11.10
C GLU A 63 -4.71 4.29 -9.60
N LEU A 64 -4.04 3.23 -9.14
CA LEU A 64 -3.64 3.10 -7.74
C LEU A 64 -2.53 4.08 -7.37
N HIS A 65 -1.54 4.26 -8.26
CA HIS A 65 -0.52 5.30 -8.11
C HIS A 65 -1.16 6.69 -8.02
N GLY A 66 -2.08 7.01 -8.95
CA GLY A 66 -2.82 8.26 -8.92
C GLY A 66 -3.59 8.46 -7.62
N SER A 67 -4.25 7.41 -7.11
CA SER A 67 -4.95 7.46 -5.83
C SER A 67 -4.00 7.67 -4.64
N TRP A 68 -2.84 7.02 -4.65
CA TRP A 68 -1.78 7.21 -3.65
C TRP A 68 -1.23 8.64 -3.68
N MET A 69 -0.95 9.19 -4.86
CA MET A 69 -0.49 10.57 -5.03
C MET A 69 -1.51 11.55 -4.45
N GLN A 70 -2.79 11.41 -4.79
CA GLN A 70 -3.84 12.30 -4.29
C GLN A 70 -3.94 12.25 -2.75
N ALA A 71 -3.83 11.06 -2.17
CA ALA A 71 -3.82 10.88 -0.72
C ALA A 71 -2.62 11.59 -0.06
N TYR A 72 -1.44 11.45 -0.64
CA TYR A 72 -0.22 12.09 -0.15
C TYR A 72 -0.29 13.62 -0.26
N LEU A 73 -0.67 14.14 -1.44
CA LEU A 73 -0.86 15.58 -1.66
C LEU A 73 -1.90 16.18 -0.71
N SER A 74 -3.03 15.49 -0.50
CA SER A 74 -4.07 15.92 0.46
C SER A 74 -3.57 15.96 1.90
N ASN A 75 -2.61 15.08 2.23
CA ASN A 75 -1.94 15.04 3.53
C ASN A 75 -0.74 16.01 3.60
N GLY A 76 -0.60 16.93 2.65
CA GLY A 76 0.43 17.97 2.64
C GLY A 76 1.82 17.46 2.23
N TRP A 77 1.90 16.29 1.59
CA TRP A 77 3.14 15.89 0.92
C TRP A 77 3.33 16.66 -0.38
N VAL A 78 4.59 16.88 -0.74
CA VAL A 78 4.97 17.57 -1.98
C VAL A 78 6.05 16.77 -2.70
N TYR A 79 6.18 16.99 -4.01
CA TYR A 79 7.30 16.44 -4.76
C TYR A 79 8.65 16.93 -4.21
N GLY A 80 9.63 16.03 -4.10
CA GLY A 80 11.02 16.36 -3.82
C GLY A 80 11.94 15.22 -4.21
N LEU A 81 13.20 15.51 -4.53
CA LEU A 81 14.15 14.52 -5.05
C LEU A 81 14.48 13.39 -4.07
N GLU A 82 14.30 13.64 -2.78
CA GLU A 82 14.54 12.68 -1.72
C GLU A 82 13.26 12.44 -0.93
N TYR A 83 13.10 11.22 -0.44
CA TYR A 83 12.07 10.91 0.54
C TYR A 83 12.48 11.51 1.89
N ASP A 84 11.68 12.45 2.38
CA ASP A 84 11.88 13.09 3.68
C ASP A 84 10.53 13.16 4.39
N ARG A 85 10.42 12.44 5.50
CA ARG A 85 9.19 12.35 6.27
C ARG A 85 8.90 13.61 7.06
N GLU A 86 9.93 14.32 7.53
CA GLU A 86 9.75 15.57 8.29
C GLU A 86 9.33 16.71 7.36
N LYS A 87 9.96 16.79 6.18
CA LYS A 87 9.62 17.78 5.14
C LYS A 87 8.43 17.38 4.28
N ARG A 88 7.92 16.15 4.45
CA ARG A 88 6.86 15.53 3.64
C ARG A 88 7.16 15.58 2.14
N THR A 89 8.37 15.21 1.75
CA THR A 89 8.76 15.11 0.34
C THR A 89 8.82 13.65 -0.13
N HIS A 90 8.38 13.39 -1.36
CA HIS A 90 8.50 12.06 -1.97
C HIS A 90 8.85 12.18 -3.47
N PRO A 91 9.83 11.43 -3.99
CA PRO A 91 10.26 11.51 -5.39
C PRO A 91 9.18 11.00 -6.36
N ASP A 92 8.40 10.02 -5.93
CA ASP A 92 7.37 9.40 -6.77
C ASP A 92 6.08 10.23 -6.90
N LEU A 93 6.01 11.44 -6.32
CA LEU A 93 4.89 12.38 -6.54
C LEU A 93 4.95 13.04 -7.92
N VAL A 94 5.03 12.20 -8.95
CA VAL A 94 5.04 12.53 -10.38
C VAL A 94 4.05 11.62 -11.11
N PRO A 95 3.55 12.01 -12.30
CA PRO A 95 2.67 11.16 -13.09
C PRO A 95 3.26 9.75 -13.31
N TYR A 96 2.41 8.72 -13.37
CA TYR A 96 2.84 7.32 -13.51
C TYR A 96 3.79 7.09 -14.72
N SER A 97 3.56 7.82 -15.81
CA SER A 97 4.42 7.79 -17.02
C SER A 97 5.85 8.31 -16.80
N GLN A 98 6.09 9.06 -15.72
CA GLN A 98 7.40 9.61 -15.34
C GLN A 98 8.13 8.76 -14.30
N LEU A 99 7.48 7.75 -13.74
CA LEU A 99 8.12 6.84 -12.79
C LEU A 99 9.25 6.05 -13.46
N GLY A 100 10.25 5.66 -12.66
CA GLY A 100 11.20 4.63 -13.05
C GLY A 100 10.52 3.26 -13.15
N GLN A 101 11.17 2.30 -13.83
CA GLN A 101 10.62 0.96 -13.97
C GLN A 101 10.36 0.29 -12.62
N LEU A 102 11.28 0.44 -11.66
CA LEU A 102 11.16 -0.17 -10.34
C LEU A 102 9.93 0.33 -9.56
N GLU A 103 9.58 1.61 -9.69
CA GLU A 103 8.42 2.19 -9.00
C GLU A 103 7.11 1.72 -9.63
N ARG A 104 7.06 1.63 -10.97
CA ARG A 104 5.93 0.99 -11.67
C ARG A 104 5.77 -0.49 -11.29
N ASP A 105 6.89 -1.21 -11.11
CA ASP A 105 6.87 -2.60 -10.69
C ASP A 105 6.31 -2.74 -9.27
N LYS A 106 6.61 -1.79 -8.35
CA LYS A 106 6.03 -1.75 -7.00
C LYS A 106 4.51 -1.59 -7.04
N ASP A 107 3.97 -0.74 -7.91
CA ASP A 107 2.52 -0.59 -8.07
C ASP A 107 1.88 -1.88 -8.61
N ALA A 108 2.52 -2.54 -9.58
CA ALA A 108 2.05 -3.82 -10.10
C ALA A 108 2.08 -4.94 -9.05
N VAL A 109 3.13 -4.99 -8.22
CA VAL A 109 3.24 -5.91 -7.09
C VAL A 109 2.13 -5.64 -6.07
N PHE A 110 1.84 -4.37 -5.76
CA PHE A 110 0.75 -4.01 -4.85
C PHE A 110 -0.61 -4.51 -5.35
N VAL A 111 -0.92 -4.31 -6.65
CA VAL A 111 -2.14 -4.85 -7.28
C VAL A 111 -2.22 -6.38 -7.11
N ALA A 112 -1.13 -7.09 -7.43
CA ALA A 112 -1.08 -8.55 -7.34
C ALA A 112 -1.31 -9.05 -5.90
N LEU A 113 -0.68 -8.40 -4.91
CA LEU A 113 -0.84 -8.74 -3.51
C LEU A 113 -2.27 -8.47 -3.02
N CYS A 114 -2.89 -7.37 -3.46
CA CYS A 114 -4.29 -7.09 -3.15
C CYS A 114 -5.21 -8.20 -3.68
N GLU A 115 -4.96 -8.69 -4.91
CA GLU A 115 -5.76 -9.77 -5.49
C GLU A 115 -5.56 -11.09 -4.75
N ILE A 116 -4.33 -11.42 -4.33
CA ILE A 116 -4.05 -12.59 -3.49
C ILE A 116 -4.80 -12.48 -2.15
N ALA A 117 -4.70 -11.33 -1.48
CA ALA A 117 -5.38 -11.09 -0.21
C ALA A 117 -6.91 -11.20 -0.34
N ARG A 118 -7.46 -10.66 -1.42
CA ARG A 118 -8.89 -10.70 -1.72
C ARG A 118 -9.39 -12.13 -1.90
N LEU A 119 -8.66 -12.96 -2.64
CA LEU A 119 -9.08 -14.31 -2.99
C LEU A 119 -8.85 -15.33 -1.87
N TRP A 120 -7.75 -15.19 -1.12
CA TRP A 120 -7.25 -16.29 -0.27
C TRP A 120 -7.13 -15.96 1.21
N ILE A 121 -7.33 -14.71 1.61
CA ILE A 121 -7.44 -14.32 3.02
C ILE A 121 -8.90 -13.99 3.28
N TYR A 122 -9.63 -14.90 3.91
CA TYR A 122 -11.06 -14.77 4.23
C TYR A 122 -11.35 -15.34 5.61
N ASP A 123 -12.54 -15.06 6.13
CA ASP A 123 -13.06 -15.76 7.31
C ASP A 123 -13.76 -17.04 6.82
N PRO A 124 -13.42 -18.22 7.37
CA PRO A 124 -14.06 -19.46 6.97
C PRO A 124 -15.58 -19.40 7.18
N PRO A 125 -16.38 -20.07 6.32
CA PRO A 125 -17.82 -20.17 6.51
C PRO A 125 -18.15 -20.68 7.92
N GLY A 126 -19.00 -19.97 8.65
CA GLY A 126 -19.42 -20.34 10.02
C GLY A 126 -18.57 -19.76 11.15
N THR A 127 -17.54 -18.98 10.85
CA THR A 127 -16.76 -18.22 11.84
C THR A 127 -17.29 -16.78 11.92
N THR A 128 -18.53 -16.62 12.37
CA THR A 128 -19.01 -15.30 12.80
C THR A 128 -18.70 -15.20 14.29
N GLN A 129 -17.92 -14.18 14.70
CA GLN A 129 -17.85 -13.80 16.11
C GLN A 129 -19.21 -13.28 16.57
#